data_AF-A0A5E6MKD5-F1
#
_entry.id   AF-A0A5E6MKD5-F1
#
_cell.length_a   1.000
_cell.length_b   1.000
_cell.length_c   1.000
_cell.angle_alpha   90.00
_cell.angle_beta   90.00
_cell.angle_gamma   90.00
#
_symmetry.space_group_name_H-M   'P 1'
#
loop_
_entity.id
_entity.type
_entity.pdbx_description
1 polymer ?
#
loop_
_entity_poly.entity_id
_entity_poly.type
_entity_poly.pdbx_seq_one_letter_code
_entity_poly.pdbx_strand_id
1 'polypeptide(L)'
;MAIIQLGRAFENFFAGRARYPQFRRKNVDDRFTLTNDPFRVEKARIWIPKLGWVRMREELRFGGKILSATVSRVADRWFVSIPVDTGEDPDPPKAENQGEAGADLGVEVLATLWTGEKEEKIPGPKPHKALLLRLRRESRRLSRKRKGSRNRQKAFRQTYLFLLTPV
;
A
#
# COMPACT_ATOMS: atom_id res chain seq x y z
N MET A 1 2.41 18.99 -1.27
CA MET A 1 2.23 17.91 -0.26
C MET A 1 3.26 17.84 0.88
N ALA A 2 4.54 18.19 0.70
CA ALA A 2 5.54 18.03 1.76
C ALA A 2 5.25 18.83 3.05
N ILE A 3 4.84 20.10 2.89
CA ILE A 3 4.47 20.98 4.03
C ILE A 3 3.26 20.42 4.80
N ILE A 4 2.24 19.93 4.08
CA ILE A 4 1.05 19.31 4.68
C ILE A 4 1.43 18.07 5.50
N GLN A 5 2.31 17.22 4.98
CA GLN A 5 2.80 16.03 5.69
C GLN A 5 3.59 16.42 6.96
N LEU A 6 4.35 17.51 6.91
CA LEU A 6 5.06 18.03 8.08
C LEU A 6 4.10 18.58 9.14
N GLY A 7 3.09 19.34 8.74
CA GLY A 7 2.04 19.84 9.64
C GLY A 7 1.36 18.70 10.39
N ARG A 8 0.89 17.67 9.66
CA ARG A 8 0.29 16.47 10.26
C ARG A 8 1.24 15.71 11.18
N ALA A 9 2.54 15.70 10.89
CA ALA A 9 3.53 15.07 11.77
C ALA A 9 3.67 15.81 13.10
N PHE A 10 3.69 17.14 13.07
CA PHE A 10 3.71 17.97 14.27
C PHE A 10 2.40 17.91 15.07
N GLU A 11 1.24 17.91 14.40
CA GLU A 11 -0.06 17.69 15.05
C GLU A 11 -0.06 16.38 15.87
N ASN A 12 0.44 15.29 15.28
CA ASN A 12 0.54 14.00 15.99
C ASN A 12 1.56 14.02 17.13
N PHE A 13 2.66 14.78 17.00
CA PHE A 13 3.65 14.95 18.06
C PHE A 13 3.05 15.71 19.26
N PHE A 14 2.39 16.85 19.01
CA PHE A 14 1.74 17.62 20.07
C PHE A 14 0.57 16.88 20.72
N ALA A 15 -0.14 16.04 19.97
CA ALA A 15 -1.17 15.15 20.50
C ALA A 15 -0.64 13.91 21.24
N GLY A 16 0.69 13.76 21.39
CA GLY A 16 1.31 12.62 22.08
C GLY A 16 1.21 11.28 21.35
N ARG A 17 0.78 11.27 20.08
CA ARG A 17 0.58 10.04 19.28
C ARG A 17 1.84 9.61 18.53
N ALA A 18 2.81 10.51 18.38
CA ALA A 18 4.05 10.27 17.66
C ALA A 18 5.24 10.93 18.35
N ARG A 19 6.44 10.46 18.04
CA ARG A 19 7.69 11.11 18.44
C ARG A 19 7.95 12.36 17.60
N TYR A 20 8.90 13.19 18.05
CA TYR A 20 9.32 14.38 17.32
C TYR A 20 9.66 14.06 15.85
N PRO A 21 9.11 14.80 14.86
CA PRO A 21 9.35 14.53 13.46
C PRO A 21 10.84 14.59 13.10
N GLN A 22 11.32 13.61 12.33
CA GLN A 22 12.70 13.58 11.83
C GLN A 22 12.73 13.68 10.31
N PHE A 23 13.79 14.27 9.77
CA PHE A 23 14.02 14.29 8.32
C PHE A 23 14.11 12.86 7.76
N ARG A 24 13.56 12.68 6.55
CA ARG A 24 13.66 11.42 5.83
C ARG A 24 15.12 11.11 5.51
N ARG A 25 15.47 9.84 5.56
CA ARG A 25 16.82 9.35 5.22
C ARG A 25 16.81 8.71 3.84
N LYS A 26 17.84 9.00 3.05
CA LYS A 26 18.07 8.38 1.74
C LYS A 26 18.18 6.86 1.86
N ASN A 27 17.57 6.12 0.94
CA ASN A 27 17.56 4.66 0.85
C ASN A 27 16.84 3.92 2.01
N VAL A 28 15.96 4.59 2.76
CA VAL A 28 15.15 3.92 3.80
C VAL A 28 13.69 3.86 3.37
N ASP A 29 13.12 5.00 2.95
CA ASP A 29 11.74 5.14 2.48
C ASP A 29 11.68 6.24 1.42
N ASP A 30 12.42 6.05 0.32
CA ASP A 30 12.52 7.05 -0.75
C ASP A 30 11.13 7.24 -1.37
N ARG A 31 10.56 8.44 -1.20
CA ARG A 31 9.28 8.82 -1.79
C ARG A 31 9.21 10.31 -2.07
N PHE A 32 8.45 10.66 -3.10
CA PHE A 32 8.02 12.03 -3.38
C PHE A 32 6.60 12.02 -3.95
N THR A 33 5.89 13.13 -3.76
CA THR A 33 4.48 13.25 -4.16
C THR A 33 4.32 14.47 -5.05
N LEU A 34 3.75 14.25 -6.24
CA LEU A 34 3.34 15.27 -7.19
C LEU A 34 1.89 15.64 -6.88
N THR A 35 1.64 16.91 -6.55
CA THR A 35 0.28 17.47 -6.38
C THR A 35 0.08 18.80 -7.07
N ASN A 36 1.08 19.68 -6.97
CA ASN A 36 1.00 21.03 -7.53
C ASN A 36 1.79 21.11 -8.84
N ASP A 37 2.62 20.10 -9.12
CA ASP A 37 3.38 20.01 -10.35
C ASP A 37 2.50 19.45 -11.47
N PRO A 38 2.63 19.91 -12.73
CA PRO A 38 1.98 19.25 -13.83
C PRO A 38 2.55 17.84 -13.95
N PHE A 39 1.70 16.82 -13.91
CA PHE A 39 2.05 15.46 -14.30
C PHE A 39 0.92 14.90 -15.15
N ARG A 40 1.22 13.93 -16.00
CA ARG A 40 0.23 13.34 -16.91
C ARG A 40 0.30 11.84 -16.85
N VAL A 41 -0.86 11.19 -16.93
CA VAL A 41 -0.95 9.74 -17.02
C VAL A 41 -1.68 9.43 -18.31
N GLU A 42 -1.08 8.59 -19.14
CA GLU A 42 -1.64 8.17 -20.43
C GLU A 42 -1.37 6.67 -20.58
N LYS A 43 -2.42 5.85 -20.74
CA LYS A 43 -2.26 4.40 -20.86
C LYS A 43 -1.36 3.85 -19.75
N ALA A 44 -0.37 3.01 -20.09
CA ALA A 44 0.65 2.49 -19.18
C ALA A 44 1.89 3.41 -19.07
N ARG A 45 1.77 4.74 -19.08
CA ARG A 45 2.90 5.65 -18.84
C ARG A 45 2.51 6.89 -18.03
N ILE A 46 3.47 7.41 -17.27
CA ILE A 46 3.35 8.65 -16.50
C ILE A 46 4.45 9.62 -16.92
N TRP A 47 4.08 10.87 -17.19
CA TRP A 47 5.03 11.96 -17.37
C TRP A 47 5.32 12.61 -16.03
N ILE A 48 6.59 12.63 -15.64
CA ILE A 48 7.05 13.24 -14.39
C ILE A 48 7.95 14.43 -14.75
N PRO A 49 7.76 15.62 -14.15
CA PRO A 49 8.65 16.75 -14.36
C PRO A 49 10.12 16.36 -14.18
N LYS A 50 10.97 16.84 -15.10
CA LYS A 50 12.42 16.56 -15.15
C LYS A 50 12.81 15.12 -15.51
N LEU A 51 11.90 14.15 -15.41
CA LEU A 51 12.14 12.74 -15.79
C LEU A 51 11.56 12.39 -17.16
N GLY A 52 10.53 13.11 -17.60
CA GLY A 52 9.83 12.81 -18.85
C GLY A 52 8.85 11.63 -18.71
N TRP A 53 8.57 10.96 -19.83
CA TRP A 53 7.68 9.80 -19.87
C TRP A 53 8.35 8.55 -19.31
N VAL A 54 7.72 7.94 -18.32
CA VAL A 54 8.14 6.69 -17.68
C VAL A 54 7.07 5.63 -17.89
N ARG A 55 7.46 4.46 -18.40
CA ARG A 55 6.55 3.33 -18.60
C ARG A 55 6.16 2.70 -17.25
N MET A 56 4.87 2.53 -17.04
CA MET A 56 4.26 1.79 -15.94
C MET A 56 3.98 0.34 -16.36
N ARG A 57 3.72 -0.52 -15.38
CA ARG A 57 3.37 -1.93 -15.65
C ARG A 57 1.92 -2.09 -16.09
N GLU A 58 1.02 -1.28 -15.55
CA GLU A 58 -0.42 -1.35 -15.75
C GLU A 58 -0.95 0.04 -16.09
N GLU A 59 -2.09 0.08 -16.79
CA GLU A 59 -2.85 1.32 -17.00
C GLU A 59 -3.69 1.63 -15.74
N LEU A 60 -4.19 2.88 -15.64
CA LEU A 60 -5.14 3.21 -14.59
C LEU A 60 -6.44 2.43 -14.80
N ARG A 61 -6.87 1.72 -13.75
CA ARG A 61 -8.09 0.91 -13.78
C ARG A 61 -9.37 1.74 -13.74
N PHE A 62 -9.27 2.97 -13.22
CA PHE A 62 -10.39 3.85 -12.98
C PHE A 62 -10.23 5.13 -13.79
N GLY A 63 -11.32 5.57 -14.42
CA GLY A 63 -11.45 6.91 -15.01
C GLY A 63 -11.91 7.90 -13.94
N GLY A 64 -11.46 9.15 -14.03
CA GLY A 64 -11.84 10.19 -13.07
C GLY A 64 -10.76 11.27 -12.94
N LYS A 65 -10.94 12.14 -11.95
CA LYS A 65 -9.99 13.22 -11.66
C LYS A 65 -8.82 12.68 -10.86
N ILE A 66 -7.63 12.72 -11.46
CA ILE A 66 -6.39 12.37 -10.75
C ILE A 66 -6.07 13.45 -9.72
N LEU A 67 -5.90 13.05 -8.46
CA LEU A 67 -5.65 13.98 -7.35
C LEU A 67 -4.15 14.20 -7.09
N SER A 68 -3.34 13.16 -7.22
CA SER A 68 -1.89 13.21 -6.97
C SER A 68 -1.19 12.00 -7.58
N ALA A 69 0.14 12.02 -7.62
CA ALA A 69 0.95 10.83 -7.88
C ALA A 69 2.07 10.74 -6.83
N THR A 70 2.09 9.67 -6.06
CA THR A 70 3.18 9.39 -5.10
C THR A 70 4.09 8.32 -5.67
N VAL A 71 5.32 8.70 -5.97
CA VAL A 71 6.37 7.79 -6.38
C VAL A 71 7.10 7.31 -5.13
N SER A 72 7.26 6.00 -4.97
CA SER A 72 7.94 5.39 -3.82
C SER A 72 8.81 4.21 -4.23
N ARG A 73 9.88 3.98 -3.48
CA ARG A 73 10.78 2.85 -3.68
C ARG A 73 10.55 1.78 -2.62
N VAL A 74 10.18 0.58 -3.04
CA VAL A 74 10.01 -0.59 -2.17
C VAL A 74 10.78 -1.75 -2.78
N ALA A 75 11.61 -2.43 -1.98
CA ALA A 75 12.39 -3.59 -2.45
C ALA A 75 13.24 -3.34 -3.72
N ASP A 76 13.86 -2.18 -3.85
CA ASP A 76 14.59 -1.76 -5.07
C ASP A 76 13.73 -1.64 -6.34
N ARG A 77 12.40 -1.62 -6.19
CA ARG A 77 11.45 -1.31 -7.27
C ARG A 77 10.78 0.03 -7.02
N TRP A 78 10.49 0.74 -8.09
CA TRP A 78 9.75 1.99 -8.05
C TRP A 78 8.27 1.74 -8.36
N PHE A 79 7.41 2.31 -7.53
CA PHE A 79 5.97 2.25 -7.64
C PHE A 79 5.40 3.66 -7.70
N VAL A 80 4.27 3.81 -8.39
CA VAL A 80 3.49 5.05 -8.38
C VAL A 80 2.08 4.73 -7.87
N SER A 81 1.63 5.48 -6.86
CA SER A 81 0.26 5.42 -6.34
C SER A 81 -0.47 6.67 -6.79
N ILE A 82 -1.59 6.48 -7.50
CA ILE A 82 -2.36 7.55 -8.15
C ILE A 82 -3.80 7.47 -7.63
N PRO A 83 -4.17 8.26 -6.59
CA PRO A 83 -5.56 8.39 -6.20
C PRO A 83 -6.36 9.08 -7.32
N VAL A 84 -7.45 8.42 -7.71
CA VAL A 84 -8.41 8.91 -8.70
C VAL A 84 -9.72 9.13 -7.98
N ASP A 85 -10.23 10.35 -8.07
CA ASP A 85 -11.60 10.69 -7.69
C ASP A 85 -12.51 10.31 -8.85
N THR A 86 -13.28 9.25 -8.66
CA THR A 86 -14.20 8.69 -9.65
C THR A 86 -15.53 9.44 -9.72
N GLY A 87 -15.73 10.49 -8.91
CA GLY A 87 -17.02 11.14 -8.70
C GLY A 87 -17.82 10.48 -7.58
N GLU A 88 -19.09 10.83 -7.46
CA GLU A 88 -20.01 10.18 -6.53
C GLU A 88 -20.23 8.73 -6.97
N ASP A 89 -20.01 7.77 -6.06
CA ASP A 89 -20.59 6.44 -6.23
C ASP A 89 -22.11 6.64 -6.33
N PRO A 90 -22.81 6.03 -7.30
CA PRO A 90 -24.26 6.07 -7.31
C PRO A 90 -24.74 5.58 -5.95
N ASP A 91 -25.72 6.27 -5.37
CA ASP A 91 -26.36 5.82 -4.13
C ASP A 91 -26.63 4.32 -4.28
N PRO A 92 -26.11 3.47 -3.37
CA PRO A 92 -26.39 2.06 -3.46
C PRO A 92 -27.91 1.92 -3.51
N PRO A 93 -28.45 1.07 -4.41
CA PRO A 93 -29.88 0.91 -4.53
C PRO A 93 -30.44 0.68 -3.12
N LYS A 94 -31.49 1.43 -2.77
CA LYS A 94 -32.15 1.28 -1.47
C LYS A 94 -32.44 -0.20 -1.28
N ALA A 95 -31.99 -0.76 -0.16
CA ALA A 95 -32.26 -2.16 0.17
C ALA A 95 -33.78 -2.39 0.08
N GLU A 96 -34.18 -3.33 -0.76
CA GLU A 96 -35.60 -3.63 -1.02
C GLU A 96 -36.28 -4.27 0.21
N ASN A 97 -35.49 -4.71 1.20
CA ASN A 97 -35.94 -5.43 2.39
C ASN A 97 -35.16 -5.02 3.66
N GLN A 98 -35.80 -5.17 4.83
CA GLN A 98 -35.18 -5.01 6.16
C GLN A 98 -34.46 -6.29 6.62
N GLY A 99 -33.81 -7.00 5.70
CA GLY A 99 -33.11 -8.24 6.03
C GLY A 99 -31.98 -7.99 7.03
N GLU A 100 -31.94 -8.75 8.13
CA GLU A 100 -30.77 -8.77 9.01
C GLU A 100 -29.68 -9.63 8.36
N ALA A 101 -28.50 -9.03 8.17
CA ALA A 101 -27.32 -9.74 7.71
C ALA A 101 -26.24 -9.67 8.77
N GLY A 102 -25.68 -10.82 9.12
CA GLY A 102 -24.53 -10.96 10.01
C GLY A 102 -23.27 -11.21 9.19
N ALA A 103 -22.16 -10.57 9.55
CA ALA A 103 -20.85 -10.89 9.01
C ALA A 103 -19.87 -11.08 10.17
N ASP A 104 -19.28 -12.27 10.27
CA ASP A 104 -18.20 -12.57 11.21
C ASP A 104 -16.91 -12.81 10.45
N LEU A 105 -15.81 -12.19 10.88
CA LEU A 105 -14.50 -12.32 10.24
C LEU A 105 -13.62 -13.26 11.07
N GLY A 106 -13.17 -14.35 10.45
CA GLY A 106 -12.41 -15.40 11.13
C GLY A 106 -10.99 -15.59 10.58
N VAL A 107 -10.19 -16.36 11.33
CA VAL A 107 -8.83 -16.77 10.93
C VAL A 107 -8.84 -18.05 10.09
N GLU A 108 -9.78 -18.96 10.38
CA GLU A 108 -9.95 -20.22 9.64
C GLU A 108 -10.79 -20.01 8.37
N VAL A 109 -11.90 -19.31 8.51
CA VAL A 109 -12.80 -18.85 7.44
C VAL A 109 -12.71 -17.33 7.43
N LEU A 110 -12.41 -16.71 6.29
CA LEU A 110 -12.19 -15.26 6.23
C LEU A 110 -13.44 -14.50 6.63
N ALA A 111 -14.59 -14.92 6.10
CA ALA A 111 -15.87 -14.35 6.47
C ALA A 111 -16.94 -15.45 6.51
N THR A 112 -17.72 -15.45 7.57
CA THR A 112 -18.98 -16.20 7.65
C THR A 112 -20.10 -15.17 7.54
N LEU A 113 -20.89 -15.27 6.47
CA LEU A 113 -22.02 -14.40 6.20
C LEU A 113 -23.30 -15.14 6.58
N TRP A 114 -24.22 -14.46 7.25
CA TRP A 114 -25.57 -14.93 7.51
C TRP A 114 -26.56 -13.94 6.91
N THR A 115 -27.52 -14.42 6.12
CA THR A 115 -28.46 -13.57 5.37
C THR A 115 -29.93 -13.79 5.79
N GLY A 116 -30.20 -14.14 7.05
CA GLY A 116 -31.55 -14.52 7.49
C GLY A 116 -31.86 -15.99 7.30
N GLU A 117 -31.43 -16.56 6.17
CA GLU A 117 -31.85 -17.90 5.74
C GLU A 117 -30.71 -18.91 5.65
N LYS A 118 -29.49 -18.45 5.35
CA LYS A 118 -28.34 -19.31 5.09
C LYS A 118 -27.04 -18.74 5.62
N GLU A 119 -26.16 -19.66 5.99
CA GLU A 119 -24.76 -19.39 6.31
C GLU A 119 -23.91 -19.61 5.05
N GLU A 120 -23.16 -18.60 4.63
CA GLU A 120 -22.19 -18.68 3.57
C GLU A 120 -20.77 -18.49 4.15
N LYS A 121 -19.87 -19.41 3.82
CA LYS A 121 -18.47 -19.38 4.26
C LYS A 121 -17.56 -18.95 3.12
N ILE A 122 -16.95 -17.78 3.26
CA ILE A 122 -15.92 -17.30 2.36
C ILE A 122 -14.58 -17.84 2.86
N PRO A 123 -13.93 -18.78 2.16
CA PRO A 123 -12.66 -19.32 2.58
C PRO A 123 -11.61 -18.21 2.54
N GLY A 124 -10.83 -18.10 3.62
CA GLY A 124 -9.72 -17.16 3.65
C GLY A 124 -8.52 -17.63 2.87
N PRO A 125 -7.65 -16.70 2.44
CA PRO A 125 -6.32 -17.07 2.00
C PRO A 125 -5.66 -17.80 3.17
N LYS A 126 -5.48 -19.12 3.05
CA LYS A 126 -4.78 -19.89 4.08
C LYS A 126 -3.40 -19.25 4.22
N PRO A 127 -3.05 -18.63 5.37
CA PRO A 127 -1.75 -18.04 5.52
C PRO A 127 -0.75 -19.17 5.28
N HIS A 128 0.00 -19.07 4.19
CA HIS A 128 0.93 -20.13 3.83
C HIS A 128 1.94 -20.21 4.97
N LYS A 129 1.76 -21.19 5.87
CA LYS A 129 2.60 -21.39 7.04
C LYS A 129 4.07 -21.43 6.63
N ALA A 130 4.35 -22.04 5.47
CA ALA A 130 5.65 -22.04 4.82
C ALA A 130 6.18 -20.64 4.46
N LEU A 131 5.33 -19.78 3.87
CA LEU A 131 5.68 -18.40 3.51
C LEU A 131 5.98 -17.55 4.77
N LEU A 132 5.17 -17.67 5.81
CA LEU A 132 5.41 -16.99 7.10
C LEU A 132 6.69 -17.48 7.79
N LEU A 133 6.93 -18.79 7.82
CA LEU A 133 8.15 -19.37 8.37
C LEU A 133 9.40 -18.88 7.61
N ARG A 134 9.31 -18.81 6.27
CA ARG A 134 10.38 -18.27 5.42
C ARG A 134 10.62 -16.79 5.71
N LEU A 135 9.58 -15.96 5.75
CA LEU A 135 9.68 -14.54 6.08
C LEU A 135 10.35 -14.32 7.45
N ARG A 136 9.93 -15.10 8.46
CA ARG A 136 10.53 -15.05 9.81
C ARG A 136 12.02 -15.41 9.78
N ARG A 137 12.41 -16.42 9.01
CA ARG A 137 13.81 -16.84 8.87
C ARG A 137 14.64 -15.76 8.20
N GLU A 138 14.17 -15.19 7.09
CA GLU A 138 14.90 -14.14 6.36
C GLU A 138 14.99 -12.84 7.18
N SER A 139 13.92 -12.44 7.87
CA SER A 139 13.93 -11.29 8.78
C SER A 139 14.95 -11.45 9.92
N ARG A 140 15.03 -12.64 10.54
CA ARG A 140 16.07 -12.97 11.54
C ARG A 140 17.48 -12.98 10.95
N ARG A 141 17.63 -13.46 9.71
CA ARG A 141 18.93 -13.45 9.02
C ARG A 141 19.39 -12.01 8.78
N LEU A 142 18.48 -11.14 8.34
CA LEU A 142 18.72 -9.72 8.09
C LEU A 142 19.10 -8.96 9.37
N SER A 143 18.37 -9.17 10.47
CA SER A 143 18.62 -8.45 11.74
C SER A 143 20.00 -8.75 12.32
N ARG A 144 20.51 -9.97 12.14
CA ARG A 144 21.85 -10.38 12.57
C ARG A 144 23.00 -9.84 11.71
N LYS A 145 22.72 -9.25 10.54
CA LYS A 145 23.78 -8.68 9.69
C LYS A 145 24.18 -7.29 10.16
N ARG A 146 25.48 -7.00 10.15
CA ARG A 146 26.06 -5.69 10.47
C ARG A 146 25.41 -4.60 9.63
N LYS A 147 24.89 -3.56 10.30
CA LYS A 147 24.30 -2.36 9.66
C LYS A 147 25.30 -1.75 8.67
N GLY A 148 24.83 -1.40 7.47
CA GLY A 148 25.67 -0.83 6.40
C GLY A 148 26.49 -1.83 5.58
N SER A 149 26.61 -3.10 5.99
CA SER A 149 27.39 -4.08 5.22
C SER A 149 26.72 -4.47 3.89
N ARG A 150 27.53 -4.79 2.86
CA ARG A 150 27.04 -5.34 1.57
C ARG A 150 26.21 -6.61 1.77
N ASN A 151 26.58 -7.45 2.75
CA ASN A 151 25.85 -8.67 3.10
C ASN A 151 24.46 -8.37 3.68
N ARG A 152 24.30 -7.29 4.46
CA ARG A 152 22.99 -6.85 4.94
C ARG A 152 22.11 -6.37 3.80
N GLN A 153 22.67 -5.59 2.87
CA GLN A 153 21.93 -5.13 1.68
C GLN A 153 21.44 -6.30 0.81
N LYS A 154 22.28 -7.33 0.63
CA LYS A 154 21.90 -8.57 -0.08
C LYS A 154 20.74 -9.29 0.62
N ALA A 155 20.82 -9.46 1.94
CA ALA A 155 19.75 -10.09 2.73
C ALA A 155 18.45 -9.26 2.73
N PHE A 156 18.56 -7.92 2.74
CA PHE A 156 17.43 -7.01 2.70
C PHE A 156 16.64 -7.17 1.39
N ARG A 157 17.34 -7.15 0.25
CA ARG A 157 16.74 -7.43 -1.07
C ARG A 157 15.99 -8.74 -1.10
N GLN A 158 16.59 -9.81 -0.57
CA GLN A 158 16.00 -11.14 -0.57
C GLN A 158 14.75 -11.25 0.30
N THR A 159 14.71 -10.53 1.43
CA THR A 159 13.54 -10.47 2.33
C THR A 159 12.39 -9.70 1.70
N TYR A 160 12.68 -8.60 1.00
CA TYR A 160 11.66 -7.70 0.43
C TYR A 160 11.11 -8.15 -0.93
N LEU A 161 11.90 -8.84 -1.76
CA LEU A 161 11.43 -9.42 -3.03
C LEU A 161 10.28 -10.43 -2.81
N PHE A 162 10.30 -11.10 -1.66
CA PHE A 162 9.28 -12.04 -1.22
C PHE A 162 7.93 -11.39 -0.86
N LEU A 163 7.94 -10.14 -0.39
CA LEU A 163 6.71 -9.43 -0.01
C LEU A 163 5.97 -8.82 -1.21
N LEU A 164 6.60 -8.78 -2.39
CA LEU A 164 6.06 -8.15 -3.61
C LEU A 164 5.70 -9.14 -4.72
N THR A 165 5.86 -10.44 -4.48
CA THR A 165 5.29 -11.47 -5.35
C THR A 165 3.82 -11.63 -5.01
N PRO A 166 2.88 -11.33 -5.92
CA PRO A 166 1.48 -11.67 -5.69
C PRO A 166 1.37 -13.19 -5.49
N VAL A 167 0.61 -13.59 -4.46
CA VAL A 167 0.12 -14.97 -4.29
C VAL A 167 -1.08 -15.14 -5.21
#